data_AF-A0A193CGV7-F1
#
_entry.id   AF-A0A193CGV7-F1
#
_cell.length_a   1.000
_cell.length_b   1.000
_cell.length_c   1.000
_cell.angle_alpha   90.00
_cell.angle_beta   90.00
_cell.angle_gamma   90.00
#
_symmetry.space_group_name_H-M   'P 1'
#
loop_
_entity.id
_entity.type
_entity.pdbx_description
1 polymer ?
#
loop_
_entity_poly.entity_id
_entity_poly.type
_entity_poly.pdbx_seq_one_letter_code
_entity_poly.pdbx_strand_id
1 'polypeptide(L)'
;IQLGEKCSMDSRIYAVPQPIMVGPGDGLFDHIAECLASFIKERELGDELLPLGFTFSFPCKQEGLTKARLARWTKGFKCAGV
;
A
#
# COMPACT_ATOMS: atom_id res chain seq x y z
N ILE A 1 29.63 12.67 17.67
CA ILE A 1 28.92 12.07 16.51
C ILE A 1 27.87 11.13 17.09
N GLN A 2 26.60 11.54 17.11
CA GLN A 2 25.54 10.76 17.73
C GLN A 2 25.12 9.67 16.73
N LEU A 3 25.45 8.42 17.04
CA LEU A 3 25.08 7.26 16.23
C LEU A 3 23.56 7.08 16.26
N GLY A 4 22.96 7.10 15.05
CA GLY A 4 21.68 6.49 14.65
C GLY A 4 20.53 6.54 15.67
N GLU A 5 19.53 7.35 15.39
CA GLU A 5 18.25 7.29 16.10
C GLU A 5 17.68 5.86 16.09
N LYS A 6 17.17 5.42 17.24
CA LYS A 6 16.55 4.11 17.40
C LYS A 6 15.20 4.12 16.69
N CYS A 7 15.13 3.55 15.50
CA CYS A 7 13.88 3.39 14.75
C CYS A 7 13.00 2.31 15.41
N SER A 8 11.77 2.66 15.77
CA SER A 8 10.74 1.73 16.21
C SER A 8 9.77 1.45 15.07
N MET A 9 9.45 0.19 14.81
CA MET A 9 8.54 -0.23 13.75
C MET A 9 7.36 -0.99 14.34
N ASP A 10 6.15 -0.62 13.94
CA ASP A 10 4.91 -1.35 14.18
C ASP A 10 4.34 -1.78 12.82
N SER A 11 3.78 -2.98 12.76
CA SER A 11 3.31 -3.56 11.49
C SER A 11 2.11 -4.47 11.69
N ARG A 12 1.30 -4.58 10.64
CA ARG A 12 0.17 -5.51 10.57
C ARG A 12 0.07 -6.09 9.18
N ILE A 13 -0.29 -7.38 9.12
CA ILE A 13 -0.47 -8.11 7.87
C ILE A 13 -1.97 -8.22 7.60
N TYR A 14 -2.35 -7.85 6.38
CA TYR A 14 -3.70 -8.01 5.86
C TYR A 14 -3.64 -8.95 4.65
N ALA A 15 -4.46 -10.00 4.68
CA ALA A 15 -4.54 -10.93 3.57
C ALA A 15 -5.41 -10.33 2.47
N VAL A 16 -4.90 -10.30 1.23
CA VAL A 16 -5.69 -9.91 0.06
C VAL A 16 -6.46 -11.13 -0.44
N PRO A 17 -7.80 -11.12 -0.41
CA PRO A 17 -8.61 -12.23 -0.91
C PRO A 17 -8.37 -12.47 -2.40
N GLN A 18 -8.35 -13.74 -2.81
CA GLN A 18 -8.15 -14.12 -4.21
C GLN A 18 -9.12 -13.44 -5.20
N PRO A 19 -10.42 -13.27 -4.90
CA PRO A 19 -11.33 -12.53 -5.78
C PRO A 19 -10.92 -11.07 -6.00
N ILE A 20 -10.31 -10.42 -5.00
CA ILE A 20 -9.82 -9.04 -5.12
C ILE A 20 -8.56 -8.99 -5.99
N MET A 21 -7.68 -9.98 -5.87
CA MET A 21 -6.44 -10.05 -6.67
C MET A 21 -6.68 -10.15 -8.18
N VAL A 22 -7.84 -10.67 -8.61
CA VAL A 22 -8.21 -10.86 -10.03
C VAL A 22 -9.42 -10.02 -10.45
N GLY A 23 -9.92 -9.18 -9.54
CA GLY A 23 -11.10 -8.35 -9.74
C GLY A 23 -10.80 -7.01 -10.42
N PRO A 24 -11.67 -6.01 -10.26
CA PRO A 24 -11.38 -4.66 -10.73
C PRO A 24 -10.36 -3.96 -9.81
N GLY A 25 -9.71 -2.94 -10.36
CA GLY A 25 -8.67 -2.16 -9.70
C GLY A 25 -9.14 -1.43 -8.46
N ASP A 26 -10.25 -0.71 -8.58
CA ASP A 26 -10.95 -0.05 -7.48
C ASP A 26 -11.08 -0.97 -6.25
N GLY A 27 -11.53 -2.21 -6.43
CA GLY A 27 -11.66 -3.18 -5.34
C GLY A 27 -10.34 -3.52 -4.63
N LEU A 28 -9.21 -3.52 -5.34
CA LEU A 28 -7.89 -3.68 -4.70
C LEU A 28 -7.52 -2.44 -3.87
N PHE A 29 -7.73 -1.24 -4.42
CA PHE A 29 -7.36 0.00 -3.73
C PHE A 29 -8.32 0.33 -2.57
N ASP A 30 -9.59 -0.03 -2.68
CA ASP A 30 -10.57 0.04 -1.59
C ASP A 30 -10.14 -0.88 -0.43
N HIS A 31 -9.76 -2.13 -0.74
CA HIS A 31 -9.23 -3.04 0.27
C HIS A 31 -7.96 -2.49 0.97
N ILE A 32 -7.03 -1.89 0.21
CA ILE A 32 -5.84 -1.24 0.78
C ILE A 32 -6.26 -0.07 1.70
N ALA A 33 -7.21 0.76 1.27
CA ALA A 33 -7.71 1.88 2.06
C ALA A 33 -8.39 1.42 3.36
N GLU A 34 -9.20 0.36 3.32
CA GLU A 34 -9.83 -0.23 4.51
C GLU A 34 -8.79 -0.78 5.51
N CYS A 35 -7.74 -1.42 5.01
CA CYS A 35 -6.64 -1.92 5.83
C CYS A 35 -5.90 -0.76 6.52
N LEU A 36 -5.58 0.30 5.77
CA LEU A 36 -4.94 1.51 6.32
C LEU A 36 -5.85 2.20 7.35
N ALA A 37 -7.15 2.35 7.06
CA ALA A 37 -8.11 2.95 7.99
C ALA A 37 -8.19 2.15 9.30
N SER A 38 -8.22 0.81 9.21
CA SER A 38 -8.21 -0.07 10.38
C SER A 38 -6.91 0.07 11.19
N PHE A 39 -5.76 0.16 10.52
CA PHE A 39 -4.47 0.35 11.17
C PHE A 39 -4.39 1.69 11.92
N ILE A 40 -4.78 2.80 11.26
CA ILE A 40 -4.78 4.14 11.84
C ILE A 40 -5.72 4.22 13.06
N LYS A 41 -6.92 3.65 12.94
CA LYS A 41 -7.92 3.66 14.02
C LYS A 41 -7.44 2.91 15.25
N GLU A 42 -6.83 1.74 15.08
CA GLU A 42 -6.32 0.93 16.21
C GLU A 42 -5.12 1.56 16.92
N ARG A 43 -4.44 2.52 16.28
CA ARG A 43 -3.29 3.23 16.85
C ARG A 43 -3.61 4.67 17.24
N GLU A 44 -4.87 5.07 17.12
CA GLU A 44 -5.34 6.40 17.49
C GLU A 44 -4.59 7.52 16.72
N LEU A 45 -4.22 7.25 15.46
CA LEU A 45 -3.45 8.17 14.60
C LEU A 45 -4.34 9.04 13.69
N GLY A 46 -5.64 9.12 13.97
CA GLY A 46 -6.65 9.69 13.06
C GLY A 46 -6.61 11.22 12.91
N ASP A 47 -5.93 11.92 13.82
CA ASP A 47 -5.92 13.39 13.87
C ASP A 47 -4.77 14.03 13.07
N GLU A 48 -3.89 13.22 12.47
CA GLU A 48 -2.71 13.68 11.74
C GLU A 48 -2.71 13.27 10.26
N LEU A 49 -2.17 14.13 9.39
CA LEU A 49 -1.87 13.77 8.01
C LEU A 49 -0.50 13.10 7.95
N LEU A 50 -0.48 11.78 7.86
CA LEU A 50 0.75 11.00 7.85
C LEU A 50 1.35 10.90 6.44
N PRO A 51 2.68 11.13 6.27
CA PRO A 51 3.35 10.85 5.01
C PRO A 51 3.36 9.34 4.73
N LEU A 52 2.92 8.94 3.54
CA LEU A 52 2.83 7.54 3.14
C LEU A 52 3.83 7.23 2.02
N GLY A 53 4.73 6.29 2.28
CA GLY A 53 5.50 5.62 1.23
C GLY A 53 4.77 4.37 0.75
N PHE A 54 4.57 4.23 -0.56
CA PHE A 54 3.88 3.07 -1.11
C PHE A 54 4.84 2.14 -1.85
N THR A 55 5.27 1.06 -1.19
CA THR A 55 6.09 0.01 -1.80
C THR A 55 5.23 -0.89 -2.68
N PHE A 56 4.96 -0.44 -3.90
CA PHE A 56 4.14 -1.18 -4.87
C PHE A 56 5.01 -2.16 -5.69
N SER A 57 5.14 -3.39 -5.20
CA SER A 57 6.13 -4.39 -5.68
C SER A 57 5.73 -5.10 -6.98
N PHE A 58 5.43 -4.32 -8.01
CA PHE A 58 5.11 -4.73 -9.37
C PHE A 58 5.98 -3.99 -10.39
N PRO A 59 6.19 -4.56 -11.58
CA PRO A 59 6.85 -3.83 -12.67
C PRO A 59 6.10 -2.54 -13.00
N CYS A 60 6.73 -1.40 -12.72
CA CYS A 60 6.18 -0.07 -12.98
C CYS A 60 7.18 0.79 -13.76
N LYS A 61 6.68 1.67 -14.61
CA LYS A 61 7.45 2.77 -15.18
C LYS A 61 7.31 3.97 -14.25
N GLN A 62 8.38 4.35 -13.56
CA GLN A 62 8.39 5.52 -12.69
C GLN A 62 8.34 6.79 -13.55
N GLU A 63 7.41 7.69 -13.23
CA GLU A 63 7.21 8.97 -13.92
C GLU A 63 7.50 10.17 -13.02
N GLY A 64 7.66 9.93 -11.72
CA GLY A 64 8.04 10.92 -10.71
C GLY A 64 8.26 10.22 -9.36
N LEU A 65 8.61 10.99 -8.33
CA LEU A 65 8.81 10.45 -6.98
C LEU A 65 7.53 9.81 -6.42
N THR A 66 6.39 10.45 -6.68
CA THR A 66 5.06 10.03 -6.20
C THR A 66 4.16 9.51 -7.33
N LYS A 67 4.75 9.19 -8.49
CA LYS A 67 4.00 8.79 -9.69
C LYS A 67 4.68 7.64 -10.42
N ALA A 68 3.93 6.58 -10.65
CA ALA A 68 4.36 5.47 -11.48
C ALA A 68 3.17 4.95 -12.28
N ARG A 69 3.47 4.34 -13.42
CA ARG A 69 2.50 3.65 -14.26
C ARG A 69 2.77 2.16 -14.19
N LEU A 70 1.77 1.37 -13.83
CA LEU A 70 1.89 -0.08 -13.86
C LEU A 70 2.20 -0.55 -15.29
N ALA A 71 3.23 -1.38 -15.44
CA ALA A 71 3.58 -1.96 -16.74
C ALA A 71 2.86 -3.29 -16.96
N ARG A 72 2.82 -4.15 -15.93
CA ARG A 72 2.07 -5.41 -15.92
C ARG A 72 1.90 -5.95 -14.52
N TRP A 73 0.80 -6.66 -14.31
CA TRP A 73 0.62 -7.48 -13.11
C TRP A 73 1.50 -8.73 -13.11
N THR A 74 1.87 -9.20 -11.92
CA THR A 74 2.63 -10.43 -11.69
C THR A 74 2.09 -11.14 -10.43
N LYS A 75 2.64 -12.29 -10.06
CA LYS A 75 2.32 -12.99 -8.78
C LYS A 75 0.83 -13.36 -8.62
N GLY A 76 0.16 -13.64 -9.74
CA GLY A 76 -1.26 -14.00 -9.75
C GLY A 76 -2.24 -12.83 -9.69
N PHE A 77 -1.78 -11.59 -9.57
CA PHE A 77 -2.64 -10.41 -9.69
C PHE A 77 -3.07 -10.18 -11.14
N LYS A 78 -4.29 -9.67 -11.33
CA LYS A 78 -4.84 -9.28 -12.62
C LYS A 78 -5.95 -8.22 -12.46
N CYS A 79 -5.67 -7.15 -11.72
CA CYS A 79 -6.69 -6.13 -11.45
C CYS A 79 -6.92 -5.21 -12.66
N ALA A 80 -8.16 -5.06 -13.13
CA ALA A 80 -8.45 -4.27 -14.33
C ALA A 80 -8.60 -2.76 -14.03
N GLY A 81 -8.21 -1.90 -14.97
CA GLY A 81 -8.48 -0.45 -14.87
C GLY A 81 -7.52 0.37 -14.01
N VAL A 82 -6.26 -0.10 -13.86
CA VAL A 82 -5.21 0.54 -13.04
C VAL A 82 -3.98 0.89 -13.85
#